data_AF-A0A1I1LUH0-F1
#
_entry.id   AF-A0A1I1LUH0-F1
#
_cell.length_a   1.000
_cell.length_b   1.000
_cell.length_c   1.000
_cell.angle_alpha   90.00
_cell.angle_beta   90.00
_cell.angle_gamma   90.00
#
_symmetry.space_group_name_H-M   'P 1'
#
loop_
_entity.id
_entity.type
_entity.pdbx_description
1 polymer ?
#
loop_
_entity_poly.entity_id
_entity_poly.type
_entity_poly.pdbx_seq_one_letter_code
_entity_poly.pdbx_strand_id
1 'polypeptide(L)'
;MSYLDQILENANQGNIKNFLLHEKHLDHEETINIANEIVKLHNDNTFNLNFMLSEIDISKNEEANSHTIRKIYNKALSHLQSPISEVINCINHLSKSNSYISNCYWARDGLINYFKENCKDLVSTLEIIKSGIDPNLDSDLLVFFLTAYYEISYEEYIGITNKLLCSKVDFHRKSAIESMFLYSLKTQKEIDNFKIPELIKQFNTESSENIKSELINVIFWISQFKKDTSYDEVLSIIPVKDNVELFEVFFNNISHHQTYLNKSLIFKVVKLIHGNFSDNTRFVANLDLFLYGLLNGSDDFYPSKIFFEFIKNNQSINIDLFSSFSHKIAENPKSYSYLLTKLFLSKEYLLSKIAYQLISQKNNKNLEIEYISELNQQNPIKAAKKAFGWLFTHPITIASYLVSILKIVDEKSQIEVEKLLFDPLLISYPGELGKYLDLIIEKKDPEISHKLEILKSKMEQHFLQLRQIHIPELFAPLSHYEQHNNYMNQQFEKGYEEAPKGALTELFFSNKVHLLYSNKIITQYTRSSGKAVRSEHELHSHSFSMEFPQLETLDPINLNYMLYAFRNGEVK
;
A
#
# COMPACT_ATOMS: atom_id res chain seq x y z
N MET A 1 -34.91 -29.04 -24.61
CA MET A 1 -35.09 -29.49 -23.22
C MET A 1 -34.63 -28.37 -22.33
N SER A 2 -35.44 -27.96 -21.36
CA SER A 2 -34.96 -27.08 -20.29
C SER A 2 -33.82 -27.76 -19.54
N TYR A 3 -32.87 -27.00 -18.99
CA TYR A 3 -31.84 -27.54 -18.08
C TYR A 3 -32.47 -28.31 -16.92
N LEU A 4 -33.66 -27.87 -16.49
CA LEU A 4 -34.49 -28.53 -15.48
C LEU A 4 -34.91 -29.95 -15.89
N ASP A 5 -35.29 -30.13 -17.15
CA ASP A 5 -35.74 -31.42 -17.69
C ASP A 5 -34.57 -32.43 -17.72
N GLN A 6 -33.37 -31.94 -18.04
CA GLN A 6 -32.16 -32.76 -18.04
C GLN A 6 -31.75 -33.19 -16.64
N ILE A 7 -31.91 -32.33 -15.62
CA ILE A 7 -31.64 -32.68 -14.23
C ILE A 7 -32.61 -33.75 -13.74
N LEU A 8 -33.91 -33.59 -14.01
CA LEU A 8 -34.93 -34.58 -13.65
C LEU A 8 -34.72 -35.91 -14.37
N GLU A 9 -34.37 -35.87 -15.66
CA GLU A 9 -34.06 -37.07 -16.44
C GLU A 9 -32.82 -37.79 -15.89
N ASN A 10 -31.74 -37.06 -15.63
CA ASN A 10 -30.53 -37.62 -15.01
C ASN A 10 -30.78 -38.08 -13.57
N ALA A 11 -31.68 -37.44 -12.81
CA ALA A 11 -32.07 -37.86 -11.47
C ALA A 11 -32.75 -39.23 -11.51
N ASN A 12 -33.76 -39.35 -12.38
CA ASN A 12 -34.54 -40.56 -12.55
C ASN A 12 -33.71 -41.72 -13.11
N GLN A 13 -32.64 -41.42 -13.87
CA GLN A 13 -31.71 -42.41 -14.41
C GLN A 13 -30.53 -42.73 -13.48
N GLY A 14 -30.43 -42.10 -12.31
CA GLY A 14 -29.29 -42.27 -11.38
C GLY A 14 -27.97 -41.65 -11.89
N ASN A 15 -28.04 -40.77 -12.90
CA ASN A 15 -26.90 -40.17 -13.60
C ASN A 15 -26.58 -38.73 -13.15
N ILE A 16 -27.25 -38.18 -12.13
CA ILE A 16 -26.97 -36.82 -11.60
C ILE A 16 -25.48 -36.61 -11.32
N LYS A 17 -24.80 -37.63 -10.79
CA LYS A 17 -23.36 -37.57 -10.50
C LYS A 17 -22.54 -37.20 -11.74
N ASN A 18 -22.85 -37.81 -12.89
CA ASN A 18 -22.16 -37.54 -14.15
C ASN A 18 -22.54 -36.15 -14.70
N PHE A 19 -23.82 -35.75 -14.55
CA PHE A 19 -24.28 -34.42 -14.95
C PHE A 19 -23.52 -33.31 -14.20
N LEU A 20 -23.43 -33.38 -12.87
CA LEU A 20 -22.71 -32.39 -12.06
C LEU A 20 -21.19 -32.37 -12.32
N LEU A 21 -20.62 -33.50 -12.76
CA LEU A 21 -19.19 -33.61 -13.10
C LEU A 21 -18.86 -33.09 -14.50
N HIS A 22 -19.82 -32.99 -15.41
CA HIS A 22 -19.57 -32.54 -16.78
C HIS A 22 -19.90 -31.08 -17.02
N GLU A 23 -20.60 -30.41 -16.10
CA GLU A 23 -20.96 -29.00 -16.30
C GLU A 23 -19.81 -28.02 -16.01
N LYS A 24 -19.47 -27.25 -17.03
CA LYS A 24 -18.43 -26.22 -17.00
C LYS A 24 -19.06 -24.87 -17.31
N HIS A 25 -18.94 -23.93 -16.36
CA HIS A 25 -19.38 -22.53 -16.47
C HIS A 25 -20.89 -22.29 -16.39
N LEU A 26 -21.47 -22.51 -15.21
CA LEU A 26 -22.80 -22.01 -14.88
C LEU A 26 -22.72 -20.53 -14.49
N ASP A 27 -23.69 -19.74 -14.96
CA ASP A 27 -23.88 -18.39 -14.44
C ASP A 27 -24.55 -18.39 -13.04
N HIS A 28 -24.74 -17.21 -12.46
CA HIS A 28 -25.28 -17.09 -11.11
C HIS A 28 -26.75 -17.56 -10.99
N GLU A 29 -27.57 -17.25 -12.00
CA GLU A 29 -29.00 -17.54 -12.00
C GLU A 29 -29.23 -19.04 -12.25
N GLU A 30 -28.49 -19.62 -13.19
CA GLU A 30 -28.44 -21.05 -13.45
C GLU A 30 -28.02 -21.83 -12.21
N THR A 31 -26.97 -21.40 -11.51
CA THR A 31 -26.51 -22.05 -10.26
C THR A 31 -27.62 -22.09 -9.21
N ILE A 32 -28.38 -21.01 -9.03
CA ILE A 32 -29.48 -20.93 -8.07
C ILE A 32 -30.63 -21.86 -8.48
N ASN A 33 -31.02 -21.83 -9.75
CA ASN A 33 -32.11 -22.66 -10.27
C ASN A 33 -31.79 -24.16 -10.11
N ILE A 34 -30.56 -24.57 -10.43
CA ILE A 34 -30.08 -25.94 -10.27
C ILE A 34 -30.08 -26.35 -8.79
N ALA A 35 -29.56 -25.48 -7.91
CA ALA A 35 -29.56 -25.75 -6.47
C ALA A 35 -30.99 -25.94 -5.93
N ASN A 36 -31.95 -25.10 -6.33
CA ASN A 36 -33.34 -25.19 -5.88
C ASN A 36 -34.01 -26.51 -6.30
N GLU A 37 -33.78 -26.99 -7.52
CA GLU A 37 -34.33 -28.29 -7.95
C GLU A 37 -33.67 -29.47 -7.25
N ILE A 38 -32.34 -29.42 -7.07
CA ILE A 38 -31.62 -30.42 -6.30
C ILE A 38 -32.16 -30.51 -4.86
N VAL A 39 -32.44 -29.36 -4.23
CA VAL A 39 -33.05 -29.30 -2.90
C VAL A 39 -34.42 -29.96 -2.89
N LYS A 40 -35.29 -29.68 -3.87
CA LYS A 40 -36.63 -30.31 -3.96
C LYS A 40 -36.50 -31.82 -4.04
N LEU A 41 -35.69 -32.31 -4.97
CA LEU A 41 -35.48 -33.74 -5.17
C LEU A 41 -34.85 -34.42 -3.94
N HIS A 42 -33.97 -33.72 -3.23
CA HIS A 42 -33.42 -34.22 -1.98
C HIS A 42 -34.48 -34.33 -0.89
N ASN A 43 -35.21 -33.25 -0.65
CA ASN A 43 -36.20 -33.16 0.41
C ASN A 43 -37.41 -34.10 0.15
N ASP A 44 -37.72 -34.37 -1.12
CA ASP A 44 -38.73 -35.36 -1.54
C ASP A 44 -38.23 -36.81 -1.44
N ASN A 45 -37.01 -37.04 -0.91
CA ASN A 45 -36.34 -38.34 -0.83
C ASN A 45 -36.15 -39.06 -2.17
N THR A 46 -36.13 -38.31 -3.28
CA THR A 46 -35.86 -38.88 -4.61
C THR A 46 -34.40 -39.30 -4.73
N PHE A 47 -33.48 -38.53 -4.14
CA PHE A 47 -32.08 -38.94 -3.93
C PHE A 47 -31.44 -38.24 -2.72
N ASN A 48 -30.38 -38.81 -2.14
CA ASN A 48 -29.61 -38.15 -1.08
C ASN A 48 -28.39 -37.42 -1.66
N LEU A 49 -28.44 -36.08 -1.65
CA LEU A 49 -27.37 -35.22 -2.17
C LEU A 49 -26.06 -35.39 -1.39
N ASN A 50 -26.13 -35.41 -0.05
CA ASN A 50 -24.95 -35.56 0.81
C ASN A 50 -24.25 -36.90 0.54
N PHE A 51 -25.04 -37.98 0.45
CA PHE A 51 -24.53 -39.31 0.13
C PHE A 51 -23.88 -39.33 -1.25
N MET A 52 -24.56 -38.83 -2.27
CA MET A 52 -24.03 -38.80 -3.64
C MET A 52 -22.72 -38.00 -3.75
N LEU A 53 -22.64 -36.83 -3.10
CA LEU A 53 -21.43 -36.01 -3.09
C LEU A 53 -20.29 -36.68 -2.31
N SER A 54 -20.59 -37.45 -1.25
CA SER A 54 -19.60 -38.22 -0.50
C SER A 54 -18.94 -39.33 -1.32
N GLU A 55 -19.60 -39.83 -2.37
CA GLU A 55 -19.04 -40.83 -3.29
C GLU A 55 -18.20 -40.23 -4.43
N ILE A 56 -18.10 -38.90 -4.52
CA ILE A 56 -17.29 -38.25 -5.56
C ILE A 56 -15.83 -38.23 -5.13
N ASP A 57 -14.96 -38.88 -5.89
CA ASP A 57 -13.50 -38.74 -5.70
C ASP A 57 -13.04 -37.43 -6.36
N ILE A 58 -12.99 -36.36 -5.58
CA ILE A 58 -12.64 -35.02 -6.08
C ILE A 58 -11.14 -34.92 -6.36
N SER A 59 -10.30 -35.81 -5.79
CA SER A 59 -8.85 -35.80 -6.02
C SER A 59 -8.44 -36.18 -7.45
N LYS A 60 -9.33 -36.86 -8.19
CA LYS A 60 -9.10 -37.32 -9.57
C LYS A 60 -9.83 -36.50 -10.64
N ASN A 61 -10.70 -35.58 -10.24
CA ASN A 61 -11.50 -34.77 -11.15
C ASN A 61 -10.86 -33.38 -11.32
N GLU A 62 -10.87 -32.84 -12.54
CA GLU A 62 -10.30 -31.52 -12.87
C GLU A 62 -10.79 -30.43 -11.90
N GLU A 63 -9.88 -29.55 -11.43
CA GLU A 63 -10.15 -28.50 -10.44
C GLU A 63 -11.39 -27.65 -10.75
N ALA A 64 -11.69 -27.42 -12.04
CA ALA A 64 -12.84 -26.66 -12.51
C ALA A 64 -14.19 -27.24 -12.06
N ASN A 65 -14.34 -28.57 -12.01
CA ASN A 65 -15.60 -29.22 -11.67
C ASN A 65 -15.86 -29.20 -10.16
N SER A 66 -14.80 -29.23 -9.35
CA SER A 66 -14.89 -29.12 -7.88
C SER A 66 -15.48 -27.79 -7.43
N HIS A 67 -15.17 -26.70 -8.15
CA HIS A 67 -15.64 -25.36 -7.83
C HIS A 67 -17.14 -25.18 -8.13
N THR A 68 -17.62 -25.73 -9.25
CA THR A 68 -19.04 -25.72 -9.62
C THR A 68 -19.88 -26.51 -8.60
N ILE A 69 -19.43 -27.72 -8.23
CA ILE A 69 -20.11 -28.55 -7.21
C ILE A 69 -20.21 -27.81 -5.87
N ARG A 70 -19.11 -27.20 -5.40
CA ARG A 70 -19.09 -26.40 -4.17
C ARG A 70 -20.06 -25.21 -4.23
N LYS A 71 -20.13 -24.51 -5.37
CA LYS A 71 -21.07 -23.40 -5.58
C LYS A 71 -22.53 -23.85 -5.49
N ILE A 72 -22.90 -24.92 -6.20
CA ILE A 72 -24.25 -25.48 -6.18
C ILE A 72 -24.61 -25.93 -4.76
N TYR A 73 -23.72 -26.69 -4.11
CA TYR A 73 -23.96 -27.18 -2.75
C TYR A 73 -24.12 -26.04 -1.75
N ASN A 74 -23.26 -25.00 -1.80
CA ASN A 74 -23.39 -23.83 -0.93
C ASN A 74 -24.75 -23.14 -1.08
N LYS A 75 -25.31 -23.08 -2.29
CA LYS A 75 -26.66 -22.54 -2.53
C LYS A 75 -27.77 -23.50 -2.07
N ALA A 76 -27.56 -24.80 -2.15
CA ALA A 76 -28.53 -25.80 -1.70
C ALA A 76 -28.62 -25.89 -0.16
N LEU A 77 -27.51 -25.66 0.55
CA LEU A 77 -27.41 -25.77 2.02
C LEU A 77 -28.50 -25.03 2.78
N SER A 78 -28.86 -23.82 2.36
CA SER A 78 -29.84 -23.01 3.07
C SER A 78 -31.24 -23.61 3.13
N HIS A 79 -31.55 -24.62 2.31
CA HIS A 79 -32.90 -25.20 2.20
C HIS A 79 -32.91 -26.74 2.30
N LEU A 80 -31.74 -27.34 2.57
CA LEU A 80 -31.58 -28.79 2.69
C LEU A 80 -32.21 -29.30 3.99
N GLN A 81 -33.10 -30.28 3.88
CA GLN A 81 -33.66 -31.03 5.01
C GLN A 81 -32.84 -32.29 5.26
N SER A 82 -31.63 -32.11 5.82
CA SER A 82 -30.75 -33.21 6.17
C SER A 82 -30.34 -33.15 7.65
N PRO A 83 -29.95 -34.27 8.28
CA PRO A 83 -29.30 -34.25 9.58
C PRO A 83 -27.97 -33.47 9.55
N ILE A 84 -27.68 -32.73 10.62
CA ILE A 84 -26.46 -31.90 10.74
C ILE A 84 -25.19 -32.74 10.53
N SER A 85 -25.16 -33.95 11.05
CA SER A 85 -24.03 -34.88 10.90
C SER A 85 -23.76 -35.25 9.44
N GLU A 86 -24.80 -35.41 8.61
CA GLU A 86 -24.63 -35.71 7.18
C GLU A 86 -24.07 -34.51 6.42
N VAL A 87 -24.55 -33.31 6.75
CA VAL A 87 -24.06 -32.07 6.14
C VAL A 87 -22.60 -31.82 6.47
N ILE A 88 -22.23 -31.93 7.76
CA ILE A 88 -20.84 -31.77 8.21
C ILE A 88 -19.93 -32.79 7.52
N ASN A 89 -20.33 -34.06 7.46
CA ASN A 89 -19.54 -35.10 6.78
C ASN A 89 -19.34 -34.79 5.29
N CYS A 90 -20.36 -34.27 4.62
CA CYS A 90 -20.27 -33.84 3.23
C CYS A 90 -19.30 -32.66 3.06
N ILE A 91 -19.41 -31.62 3.89
CA ILE A 91 -18.47 -30.48 3.88
C ILE A 91 -17.03 -30.94 4.10
N ASN A 92 -16.81 -31.83 5.05
CA ASN A 92 -15.49 -32.40 5.34
C ASN A 92 -14.92 -33.08 4.09
N HIS A 93 -15.72 -33.89 3.42
CA HIS A 93 -15.34 -34.57 2.19
C HIS A 93 -15.00 -33.59 1.05
N LEU A 94 -15.87 -32.59 0.82
CA LEU A 94 -15.69 -31.59 -0.23
C LEU A 94 -14.49 -30.66 0.00
N SER A 95 -14.09 -30.48 1.26
CA SER A 95 -13.00 -29.56 1.64
C SER A 95 -11.62 -30.22 1.67
N LYS A 96 -11.54 -31.56 1.85
CA LYS A 96 -10.29 -32.34 1.83
C LYS A 96 -9.61 -32.43 0.45
N SER A 97 -10.27 -32.00 -0.60
CA SER A 97 -9.80 -32.12 -1.98
C SER A 97 -8.89 -31.00 -2.48
N ASN A 98 -8.69 -29.94 -1.68
CA ASN A 98 -7.67 -28.93 -1.96
C ASN A 98 -6.34 -29.34 -1.33
N SER A 99 -5.33 -29.60 -2.15
CA SER A 99 -3.98 -30.01 -1.73
C SER A 99 -3.21 -28.94 -0.92
N TYR A 100 -3.76 -27.74 -0.75
CA TYR A 100 -3.04 -26.63 -0.10
C TYR A 100 -3.76 -25.98 1.10
N ILE A 101 -5.08 -26.07 1.25
CA ILE A 101 -5.81 -25.45 2.38
C ILE A 101 -7.11 -26.23 2.68
N SER A 102 -7.18 -26.92 3.82
CA SER A 102 -8.41 -27.50 4.37
C SER A 102 -9.24 -26.40 5.05
N ASN A 103 -10.03 -25.64 4.31
CA ASN A 103 -10.99 -24.68 4.87
C ASN A 103 -12.38 -24.82 4.23
N CYS A 104 -13.43 -24.40 4.93
CA CYS A 104 -14.81 -24.49 4.44
C CYS A 104 -15.48 -23.11 4.19
N TYR A 105 -14.69 -22.04 4.08
CA TYR A 105 -15.18 -20.68 3.78
C TYR A 105 -16.02 -20.57 2.50
N TRP A 106 -15.82 -21.45 1.53
CA TRP A 106 -16.65 -21.52 0.32
C TRP A 106 -18.13 -21.82 0.63
N ALA A 107 -18.42 -22.46 1.76
CA ALA A 107 -19.75 -22.85 2.23
C ALA A 107 -20.34 -21.89 3.27
N ARG A 108 -19.68 -20.76 3.56
CA ARG A 108 -20.00 -19.85 4.68
C ARG A 108 -21.48 -19.48 4.72
N ASP A 109 -21.98 -18.86 3.65
CA ASP A 109 -23.36 -18.31 3.64
C ASP A 109 -24.40 -19.42 3.73
N GLY A 110 -24.18 -20.53 3.02
CA GLY A 110 -25.04 -21.70 3.03
C GLY A 110 -25.11 -22.35 4.41
N LEU A 111 -23.97 -22.56 5.06
CA LEU A 111 -23.89 -23.16 6.40
C LEU A 111 -24.52 -22.27 7.47
N ILE A 112 -24.27 -20.96 7.44
CA ILE A 112 -24.88 -20.02 8.38
C ILE A 112 -26.42 -20.11 8.29
N ASN A 113 -26.98 -20.11 7.08
CA ASN A 113 -28.42 -20.20 6.90
C ASN A 113 -28.97 -21.61 7.25
N TYR A 114 -28.25 -22.66 6.86
CA TYR A 114 -28.61 -24.03 7.24
C TYR A 114 -28.71 -24.20 8.75
N PHE A 115 -27.72 -23.71 9.51
CA PHE A 115 -27.73 -23.77 10.96
C PHE A 115 -28.87 -22.95 11.57
N LYS A 116 -29.23 -21.78 10.99
CA LYS A 116 -30.39 -21.00 11.45
C LYS A 116 -31.70 -21.77 11.37
N GLU A 117 -31.90 -22.52 10.29
CA GLU A 117 -33.15 -23.24 10.05
C GLU A 117 -33.22 -24.59 10.77
N ASN A 118 -32.08 -25.28 10.92
CA ASN A 118 -32.04 -26.68 11.33
C ASN A 118 -31.50 -26.92 12.75
N CYS A 119 -30.79 -25.97 13.36
CA CYS A 119 -30.29 -26.11 14.73
C CYS A 119 -31.35 -25.69 15.76
N LYS A 120 -32.14 -26.67 16.22
CA LYS A 120 -33.11 -26.46 17.31
C LYS A 120 -32.54 -26.66 18.70
N ASP A 121 -31.48 -27.47 18.81
CA ASP A 121 -30.76 -27.72 20.06
C ASP A 121 -29.28 -27.40 19.86
N LEU A 122 -28.84 -26.40 20.62
CA LEU A 122 -27.48 -25.91 20.59
C LEU A 122 -26.48 -26.91 21.15
N VAL A 123 -26.83 -27.60 22.23
CA VAL A 123 -25.85 -28.43 22.96
C VAL A 123 -25.48 -29.63 22.10
N SER A 124 -26.46 -30.32 21.53
CA SER A 124 -26.22 -31.44 20.62
C SER A 124 -25.48 -31.02 19.36
N THR A 125 -25.82 -29.89 18.74
CA THR A 125 -25.10 -29.40 17.55
C THR A 125 -23.63 -29.11 17.86
N LEU A 126 -23.37 -28.45 18.99
CA LEU A 126 -22.03 -28.12 19.45
C LEU A 126 -21.23 -29.38 19.79
N GLU A 127 -21.85 -30.42 20.35
CA GLU A 127 -21.21 -31.73 20.54
C GLU A 127 -20.89 -32.40 19.21
N ILE A 128 -21.77 -32.33 18.21
CA ILE A 128 -21.51 -32.88 16.87
C ILE A 128 -20.30 -32.17 16.23
N ILE A 129 -20.25 -30.84 16.25
CA ILE A 129 -19.12 -30.07 15.69
C ILE A 129 -17.83 -30.38 16.47
N LYS A 130 -17.90 -30.46 17.81
CA LYS A 130 -16.73 -30.76 18.65
C LYS A 130 -16.25 -32.20 18.57
N SER A 131 -17.12 -33.13 18.17
CA SER A 131 -16.74 -34.52 17.91
C SER A 131 -15.92 -34.68 16.62
N GLY A 132 -15.66 -33.57 15.94
CA GLY A 132 -15.06 -33.46 14.62
C GLY A 132 -13.67 -34.08 14.44
N ILE A 133 -13.34 -34.23 13.16
CA ILE A 133 -12.33 -35.13 12.60
C ILE A 133 -11.05 -34.35 12.22
N ASP A 134 -11.14 -33.02 12.04
CA ASP A 134 -10.05 -32.12 11.61
C ASP A 134 -10.14 -30.75 12.33
N PRO A 135 -9.19 -30.40 13.21
CA PRO A 135 -9.23 -29.19 14.02
C PRO A 135 -9.37 -27.87 13.24
N ASN A 136 -8.83 -27.78 12.02
CA ASN A 136 -8.90 -26.55 11.23
C ASN A 136 -10.30 -26.34 10.66
N LEU A 137 -10.90 -27.41 10.15
CA LEU A 137 -12.22 -27.35 9.57
C LEU A 137 -13.31 -27.29 10.65
N ASP A 138 -13.09 -27.95 11.78
CA ASP A 138 -13.95 -27.84 12.96
C ASP A 138 -13.95 -26.40 13.52
N SER A 139 -12.84 -25.66 13.37
CA SER A 139 -12.76 -24.24 13.70
C SER A 139 -13.71 -23.42 12.82
N ASP A 140 -13.62 -23.55 11.49
CA ASP A 140 -14.48 -22.83 10.55
C ASP A 140 -15.98 -23.15 10.77
N LEU A 141 -16.31 -24.44 10.97
CA LEU A 141 -17.69 -24.87 11.27
C LEU A 141 -18.21 -24.25 12.56
N LEU A 142 -17.39 -24.23 13.61
CA LEU A 142 -17.75 -23.63 14.89
C LEU A 142 -17.96 -22.12 14.76
N VAL A 143 -17.13 -21.42 13.97
CA VAL A 143 -17.33 -20.01 13.64
C VAL A 143 -18.69 -19.79 12.98
N PHE A 144 -19.03 -20.54 11.92
CA PHE A 144 -20.30 -20.35 11.21
C PHE A 144 -21.53 -20.73 12.05
N PHE A 145 -21.40 -21.77 12.89
CA PHE A 145 -22.44 -22.15 13.83
C PHE A 145 -22.70 -21.04 14.87
N LEU A 146 -21.64 -20.50 15.49
CA LEU A 146 -21.75 -19.36 16.39
C LEU A 146 -22.30 -18.13 15.67
N THR A 147 -21.95 -17.95 14.39
CA THR A 147 -22.48 -16.84 13.58
C THR A 147 -23.99 -16.97 13.38
N ALA A 148 -24.46 -18.15 13.02
CA ALA A 148 -25.88 -18.45 12.88
C ALA A 148 -26.64 -18.23 14.19
N TYR A 149 -26.10 -18.72 15.31
CA TYR A 149 -26.81 -18.71 16.58
C TYR A 149 -26.95 -17.31 17.20
N TYR A 150 -26.01 -16.41 16.95
CA TYR A 150 -26.16 -14.99 17.31
C TYR A 150 -27.46 -14.38 16.79
N GLU A 151 -27.86 -14.74 15.56
CA GLU A 151 -29.08 -14.22 14.95
C GLU A 151 -30.35 -14.87 15.53
N ILE A 152 -30.24 -16.06 16.12
CA ILE A 152 -31.35 -16.79 16.75
C ILE A 152 -31.53 -16.32 18.21
N SER A 153 -30.45 -16.39 19.01
CA SER A 153 -30.45 -16.08 20.44
C SER A 153 -29.13 -15.44 20.87
N TYR A 154 -29.15 -14.11 20.98
CA TYR A 154 -27.99 -13.33 21.38
C TYR A 154 -27.47 -13.64 22.79
N GLU A 155 -28.36 -13.83 23.77
CA GLU A 155 -27.96 -14.09 25.17
C GLU A 155 -27.24 -15.43 25.32
N GLU A 156 -27.74 -16.46 24.67
CA GLU A 156 -27.12 -17.79 24.66
C GLU A 156 -25.80 -17.78 23.90
N TYR A 157 -25.74 -17.09 22.76
CA TYR A 157 -24.50 -16.86 22.01
C TYR A 157 -23.40 -16.31 22.92
N ILE A 158 -23.65 -15.22 23.66
CA ILE A 158 -22.68 -14.65 24.60
C ILE A 158 -22.24 -15.69 25.63
N GLY A 159 -23.20 -16.43 26.20
CA GLY A 159 -22.91 -17.44 27.22
C GLY A 159 -21.95 -18.52 26.71
N ILE A 160 -22.09 -18.95 25.45
CA ILE A 160 -21.26 -19.99 24.85
C ILE A 160 -19.92 -19.45 24.43
N THR A 161 -19.88 -18.29 23.78
CA THR A 161 -18.64 -17.64 23.36
C THR A 161 -17.75 -17.40 24.57
N ASN A 162 -18.30 -16.93 25.70
CA ASN A 162 -17.55 -16.80 26.95
C ASN A 162 -17.02 -18.14 27.50
N LYS A 163 -17.80 -19.23 27.38
CA LYS A 163 -17.33 -20.58 27.75
C LYS A 163 -16.21 -21.07 26.84
N LEU A 164 -16.31 -20.82 25.54
CA LEU A 164 -15.31 -21.23 24.54
C LEU A 164 -14.01 -20.43 24.67
N LEU A 165 -14.08 -19.13 24.98
CA LEU A 165 -12.91 -18.29 25.29
C LEU A 165 -12.13 -18.82 26.50
N CYS A 166 -12.81 -19.43 27.48
CA CYS A 166 -12.18 -20.07 28.63
C CYS A 166 -11.69 -21.51 28.36
N SER A 167 -11.84 -22.03 27.13
CA SER A 167 -11.49 -23.42 26.82
C SER A 167 -9.99 -23.64 26.78
N LYS A 168 -9.54 -24.81 27.26
CA LYS A 168 -8.14 -25.26 27.12
C LYS A 168 -7.75 -25.63 25.68
N VAL A 169 -8.72 -25.70 24.77
CA VAL A 169 -8.51 -26.10 23.37
C VAL A 169 -8.41 -24.85 22.51
N ASP A 170 -7.31 -24.72 21.76
CA ASP A 170 -6.98 -23.50 21.02
C ASP A 170 -8.00 -23.15 19.95
N PHE A 171 -8.46 -24.13 19.16
CA PHE A 171 -9.44 -23.86 18.10
C PHE A 171 -10.80 -23.40 18.66
N HIS A 172 -11.20 -23.82 19.87
CA HIS A 172 -12.40 -23.28 20.52
C HIS A 172 -12.25 -21.79 20.82
N ARG A 173 -11.10 -21.39 21.39
CA ARG A 173 -10.82 -19.98 21.71
C ARG A 173 -10.77 -19.17 20.42
N LYS A 174 -10.03 -19.66 19.41
CA LYS A 174 -9.92 -19.03 18.09
C LYS A 174 -11.30 -18.82 17.44
N SER A 175 -12.11 -19.88 17.36
CA SER A 175 -13.44 -19.81 16.75
C SER A 175 -14.37 -18.82 17.46
N ALA A 176 -14.29 -18.76 18.79
CA ALA A 176 -15.08 -17.83 19.59
C ALA A 176 -14.67 -16.37 19.35
N ILE A 177 -13.39 -16.11 19.06
CA ILE A 177 -12.88 -14.78 18.71
C ILE A 177 -13.26 -14.43 17.27
N GLU A 178 -12.98 -15.32 16.32
CA GLU A 178 -13.29 -15.12 14.90
C GLU A 178 -14.78 -14.95 14.64
N SER A 179 -15.64 -15.66 15.38
CA SER A 179 -17.09 -15.48 15.23
C SER A 179 -17.48 -14.03 15.50
N MET A 180 -16.85 -13.35 16.48
CA MET A 180 -17.10 -11.95 16.82
C MET A 180 -16.95 -11.00 15.63
N PHE A 181 -16.08 -11.32 14.67
CA PHE A 181 -15.87 -10.52 13.46
C PHE A 181 -16.97 -10.61 12.43
N LEU A 182 -17.63 -11.77 12.33
CA LEU A 182 -18.53 -12.07 11.24
C LEU A 182 -19.95 -11.52 11.46
N TYR A 183 -20.19 -10.86 12.59
CA TYR A 183 -21.47 -10.22 12.90
C TYR A 183 -21.60 -8.84 12.28
N SER A 184 -22.78 -8.55 11.74
CA SER A 184 -23.25 -7.17 11.68
C SER A 184 -23.70 -6.78 13.09
N LEU A 185 -22.95 -5.94 13.80
CA LEU A 185 -23.44 -5.33 15.03
C LEU A 185 -24.68 -4.48 14.67
N LYS A 186 -25.86 -4.88 15.15
CA LYS A 186 -27.15 -4.26 14.77
C LYS A 186 -27.58 -3.20 15.78
N THR A 187 -27.17 -3.31 17.04
CA THR A 187 -27.60 -2.40 18.11
C THR A 187 -26.45 -1.94 19.03
N GLN A 188 -26.59 -0.75 19.64
CA GLN A 188 -25.62 -0.25 20.63
C GLN A 188 -25.54 -1.18 21.86
N LYS A 189 -26.66 -1.78 22.27
CA LYS A 189 -26.70 -2.75 23.37
C LYS A 189 -25.82 -3.97 23.07
N GLU A 190 -25.77 -4.42 21.82
CA GLU A 190 -24.90 -5.52 21.40
C GLU A 190 -23.41 -5.16 21.52
N ILE A 191 -23.07 -3.93 21.12
CA ILE A 191 -21.72 -3.37 21.21
C ILE A 191 -21.28 -3.26 22.68
N ASP A 192 -22.15 -2.76 23.55
CA ASP A 192 -21.82 -2.46 24.95
C ASP A 192 -21.47 -3.72 25.76
N ASN A 193 -22.08 -4.85 25.44
CA ASN A 193 -21.84 -6.14 26.11
C ASN A 193 -20.44 -6.71 25.86
N PHE A 194 -19.74 -6.30 24.81
CA PHE A 194 -18.36 -6.71 24.60
C PHE A 194 -17.43 -5.96 25.55
N LYS A 195 -16.83 -6.68 26.49
CA LYS A 195 -15.91 -6.09 27.47
C LYS A 195 -14.48 -6.10 26.96
N ILE A 196 -14.08 -5.02 26.29
CA ILE A 196 -12.71 -4.80 25.81
C ILE A 196 -11.64 -5.08 26.89
N PRO A 197 -11.80 -4.66 28.17
CA PRO A 197 -10.81 -4.98 29.21
C PRO A 197 -10.63 -6.49 29.47
N GLU A 198 -11.67 -7.30 29.28
CA GLU A 198 -11.58 -8.76 29.44
C GLU A 198 -10.83 -9.39 28.26
N LEU A 199 -11.07 -8.91 27.03
CA LEU A 199 -10.32 -9.34 25.83
C LEU A 199 -8.84 -8.96 25.91
N ILE A 200 -8.53 -7.76 26.40
CA ILE A 200 -7.16 -7.30 26.66
C ILE A 200 -6.48 -8.19 27.71
N LYS A 201 -7.19 -8.51 28.80
CA LYS A 201 -6.67 -9.45 29.81
C LYS A 201 -6.37 -10.81 29.20
N GLN A 202 -7.26 -11.31 28.33
CA GLN A 202 -7.05 -12.56 27.62
C GLN A 202 -5.82 -12.50 26.71
N PHE A 203 -5.65 -11.44 25.93
CA PHE A 203 -4.46 -11.22 25.09
C PHE A 203 -3.16 -11.31 25.88
N ASN A 204 -3.12 -10.69 27.07
CA ASN A 204 -1.94 -10.69 27.93
C ASN A 204 -1.63 -12.06 28.55
N THR A 205 -2.64 -12.91 28.75
CA THR A 205 -2.47 -14.26 29.31
C THR A 205 -2.32 -15.35 28.24
N GLU A 206 -2.65 -15.04 26.98
CA GLU A 206 -2.64 -16.02 25.90
C GLU A 206 -1.20 -16.39 25.51
N SER A 207 -1.00 -17.68 25.21
CA SER A 207 0.29 -18.22 24.79
C SER A 207 0.38 -18.37 23.27
N SER A 208 -0.75 -18.63 22.61
CA SER A 208 -0.82 -18.82 21.15
C SER A 208 -0.77 -17.49 20.41
N GLU A 209 0.21 -17.34 19.51
CA GLU A 209 0.37 -16.15 18.68
C GLU A 209 -0.77 -15.97 17.69
N ASN A 210 -1.27 -17.06 17.10
CA ASN A 210 -2.45 -17.04 16.24
C ASN A 210 -3.68 -16.46 16.95
N ILE A 211 -3.92 -16.88 18.21
CA ILE A 211 -5.04 -16.35 18.99
C ILE A 211 -4.81 -14.88 19.35
N LYS A 212 -3.57 -14.48 19.64
CA LYS A 212 -3.23 -13.07 19.85
C LYS A 212 -3.51 -12.21 18.62
N SER A 213 -3.18 -12.68 17.43
CA SER A 213 -3.52 -11.98 16.17
C SER A 213 -5.02 -11.74 16.08
N GLU A 214 -5.84 -12.75 16.35
CA GLU A 214 -7.30 -12.56 16.29
C GLU A 214 -7.86 -11.69 17.40
N LEU A 215 -7.25 -11.72 18.59
CA LEU A 215 -7.60 -10.77 19.65
C LEU A 215 -7.27 -9.33 19.26
N ILE A 216 -6.12 -9.06 18.64
CA ILE A 216 -5.77 -7.72 18.12
C ILE A 216 -6.87 -7.27 17.16
N ASN A 217 -7.14 -8.10 16.16
CA ASN A 217 -8.17 -7.84 15.16
C ASN A 217 -9.51 -7.50 15.87
N VAL A 218 -10.04 -8.37 16.73
CA VAL A 218 -11.36 -8.18 17.36
C VAL A 218 -11.40 -6.94 18.24
N ILE A 219 -10.36 -6.70 19.04
CA ILE A 219 -10.29 -5.54 19.92
C ILE A 219 -10.35 -4.24 19.11
N PHE A 220 -9.58 -4.14 18.02
CA PHE A 220 -9.64 -2.98 17.13
C PHE A 220 -11.01 -2.85 16.46
N TRP A 221 -11.59 -3.94 15.97
CA TRP A 221 -12.92 -3.92 15.35
C TRP A 221 -14.01 -3.42 16.30
N ILE A 222 -14.12 -3.98 17.50
CA ILE A 222 -15.11 -3.57 18.51
C ILE A 222 -14.89 -2.12 18.95
N SER A 223 -13.62 -1.70 19.09
CA SER A 223 -13.28 -0.35 19.55
C SER A 223 -13.79 0.76 18.62
N GLN A 224 -13.98 0.48 17.33
CA GLN A 224 -14.54 1.44 16.37
C GLN A 224 -16.00 1.77 16.66
N PHE A 225 -16.75 0.83 17.21
CA PHE A 225 -18.18 0.97 17.45
C PHE A 225 -18.50 1.48 18.86
N LYS A 226 -17.54 1.41 19.80
CA LYS A 226 -17.72 1.89 21.18
C LYS A 226 -17.30 3.35 21.34
N LYS A 227 -18.26 4.22 21.67
CA LYS A 227 -18.04 5.64 21.94
C LYS A 227 -17.14 5.91 23.15
N ASP A 228 -17.21 5.05 24.17
CA ASP A 228 -16.51 5.25 25.46
C ASP A 228 -15.17 4.49 25.55
N THR A 229 -14.72 3.84 24.47
CA THR A 229 -13.44 3.13 24.53
C THR A 229 -12.30 4.12 24.52
N SER A 230 -11.54 4.16 25.62
CA SER A 230 -10.25 4.82 25.61
C SER A 230 -9.31 4.01 24.73
N TYR A 231 -8.90 4.58 23.59
CA TYR A 231 -7.88 3.95 22.75
C TYR A 231 -6.59 3.69 23.53
N ASP A 232 -6.30 4.39 24.63
CA ASP A 232 -5.16 4.06 25.51
C ASP A 232 -5.24 2.63 26.08
N GLU A 233 -6.45 2.09 26.27
CA GLU A 233 -6.68 0.68 26.67
C GLU A 233 -6.40 -0.27 25.51
N VAL A 234 -6.92 0.01 24.31
CA VAL A 234 -6.63 -0.77 23.08
C VAL A 234 -5.14 -0.76 22.77
N LEU A 235 -4.40 0.27 23.16
CA LEU A 235 -2.94 0.31 22.98
C LEU A 235 -2.17 -0.47 24.03
N SER A 236 -2.81 -1.01 25.06
CA SER A 236 -2.12 -1.87 26.02
C SER A 236 -1.76 -3.24 25.43
N ILE A 237 -2.39 -3.63 24.31
CA ILE A 237 -2.09 -4.87 23.56
C ILE A 237 -0.98 -4.69 22.52
N ILE A 238 -0.13 -3.67 22.68
CA ILE A 238 1.08 -3.52 21.87
C ILE A 238 1.92 -4.80 21.97
N PRO A 239 2.25 -5.45 20.83
CA PRO A 239 3.06 -6.66 20.83
C PRO A 239 4.46 -6.43 21.41
N VAL A 240 5.05 -7.49 21.95
CA VAL A 240 6.47 -7.49 22.37
C VAL A 240 7.34 -7.37 21.13
N LYS A 241 8.39 -6.53 21.18
CA LYS A 241 9.27 -6.11 20.07
C LYS A 241 9.76 -7.24 19.15
N ASP A 242 9.83 -8.46 19.65
CA ASP A 242 10.43 -9.60 18.96
C ASP A 242 9.43 -10.43 18.13
N ASN A 243 8.12 -10.15 18.18
CA ASN A 243 7.13 -10.85 17.37
C ASN A 243 6.67 -10.01 16.16
N VAL A 244 7.36 -10.20 15.04
CA VAL A 244 7.14 -9.48 13.78
C VAL A 244 5.72 -9.68 13.22
N GLU A 245 5.15 -10.88 13.34
CA GLU A 245 3.81 -11.20 12.81
C GLU A 245 2.71 -10.43 13.57
N LEU A 246 2.79 -10.41 14.91
CA LEU A 246 1.85 -9.63 15.72
C LEU A 246 2.00 -8.12 15.48
N PHE A 247 3.21 -7.64 15.22
CA PHE A 247 3.39 -6.24 14.81
C PHE A 247 2.73 -5.94 13.49
N GLU A 248 2.88 -6.82 12.49
CA GLU A 248 2.23 -6.65 11.20
C GLU A 248 0.71 -6.53 11.35
N VAL A 249 0.08 -7.43 12.11
CA VAL A 249 -1.37 -7.41 12.40
C VAL A 249 -1.77 -6.14 13.14
N PHE A 250 -1.01 -5.74 14.16
CA PHE A 250 -1.26 -4.51 14.90
C PHE A 250 -1.20 -3.26 14.00
N PHE A 251 -0.17 -3.15 13.16
CA PHE A 251 -0.01 -2.02 12.25
C PHE A 251 -1.04 -2.01 11.13
N ASN A 252 -1.45 -3.17 10.64
CA ASN A 252 -2.57 -3.28 9.71
C ASN A 252 -3.83 -2.63 10.31
N ASN A 253 -4.21 -3.01 11.54
CA ASN A 253 -5.39 -2.43 12.19
C ASN A 253 -5.23 -0.94 12.48
N ILE A 254 -4.10 -0.51 13.08
CA ILE A 254 -3.94 0.89 13.46
C ILE A 254 -3.89 1.84 12.24
N SER A 255 -3.38 1.37 11.09
CA SER A 255 -3.36 2.13 9.84
C SER A 255 -4.76 2.36 9.26
N HIS A 256 -5.76 1.55 9.61
CA HIS A 256 -7.15 1.75 9.20
C HIS A 256 -7.97 2.57 10.22
N HIS A 257 -7.43 2.84 11.42
CA HIS A 257 -8.13 3.50 12.54
C HIS A 257 -7.47 4.81 12.99
N GLN A 258 -7.02 5.60 12.03
CA GLN A 258 -6.15 6.75 12.28
C GLN A 258 -6.86 7.96 12.90
N THR A 259 -8.17 8.08 12.70
CA THR A 259 -9.00 9.19 13.20
C THR A 259 -9.08 9.28 14.72
N TYR A 260 -8.63 8.25 15.44
CA TYR A 260 -8.74 8.14 16.90
C TYR A 260 -7.37 8.15 17.62
N LEU A 261 -6.28 8.41 16.88
CA LEU A 261 -4.94 8.36 17.44
C LEU A 261 -4.59 9.67 18.17
N ASN A 262 -4.25 9.58 19.46
CA ASN A 262 -3.78 10.72 20.26
C ASN A 262 -2.24 10.90 20.18
N LYS A 263 -1.70 12.03 20.65
CA LYS A 263 -0.24 12.30 20.62
C LYS A 263 0.58 11.32 21.50
N SER A 264 0.00 10.82 22.59
CA SER A 264 0.66 9.84 23.50
C SER A 264 0.92 8.50 22.80
N LEU A 265 -0.01 8.08 21.94
CA LEU A 265 0.06 6.89 21.12
C LEU A 265 1.21 6.95 20.12
N ILE A 266 1.40 8.09 19.45
CA ILE A 266 2.51 8.29 18.51
C ILE A 266 3.85 8.02 19.20
N PHE A 267 4.05 8.52 20.43
CA PHE A 267 5.28 8.25 21.18
C PHE A 267 5.47 6.77 21.53
N LYS A 268 4.40 6.03 21.82
CA LYS A 268 4.47 4.57 22.03
C LYS A 268 4.84 3.85 20.74
N VAL A 269 4.22 4.21 19.62
CA VAL A 269 4.50 3.64 18.29
C VAL A 269 5.96 3.86 17.87
N VAL A 270 6.50 5.07 18.07
CA VAL A 270 7.92 5.39 17.79
C VAL A 270 8.88 4.44 18.53
N LYS A 271 8.60 4.11 19.80
CA LYS A 271 9.45 3.18 20.57
C LYS A 271 9.47 1.76 20.00
N LEU A 272 8.39 1.33 19.35
CA LEU A 272 8.25 -0.02 18.80
C LEU A 272 9.02 -0.18 17.49
N ILE A 273 9.05 0.89 16.71
CA ILE A 273 9.66 0.99 15.39
C ILE A 273 11.21 0.94 15.44
N HIS A 274 11.81 0.88 16.63
CA HIS A 274 13.25 0.72 16.83
C HIS A 274 13.78 -0.70 16.50
N GLY A 275 12.95 -1.62 15.99
CA GLY A 275 13.37 -2.95 15.53
C GLY A 275 13.94 -2.93 14.10
N ASN A 276 14.63 -4.01 13.71
CA ASN A 276 14.99 -4.22 12.32
C ASN A 276 13.83 -4.95 11.62
N PHE A 277 13.10 -4.23 10.78
CA PHE A 277 11.94 -4.72 10.02
C PHE A 277 12.17 -4.61 8.51
N SER A 278 13.41 -4.38 8.07
CA SER A 278 13.74 -4.11 6.67
C SER A 278 13.33 -5.24 5.70
N ASP A 279 13.23 -6.48 6.19
CA ASP A 279 12.85 -7.64 5.39
C ASP A 279 11.33 -7.93 5.38
N ASN A 280 10.53 -7.32 6.27
CA ASN A 280 9.08 -7.52 6.28
C ASN A 280 8.37 -6.48 5.41
N THR A 281 8.17 -6.81 4.14
CA THR A 281 7.50 -5.94 3.17
C THR A 281 6.07 -5.57 3.55
N ARG A 282 5.32 -6.45 4.22
CA ARG A 282 3.94 -6.18 4.63
C ARG A 282 3.89 -5.19 5.79
N PHE A 283 4.77 -5.34 6.78
CA PHE A 283 4.92 -4.36 7.85
C PHE A 283 5.24 -2.97 7.26
N VAL A 284 6.16 -2.90 6.30
CA VAL A 284 6.57 -1.65 5.67
C VAL A 284 5.42 -1.01 4.91
N ALA A 285 4.64 -1.79 4.18
CA ALA A 285 3.43 -1.30 3.50
C ALA A 285 2.38 -0.77 4.50
N ASN A 286 2.17 -1.46 5.63
CA ASN A 286 1.26 -0.99 6.67
C ASN A 286 1.78 0.29 7.36
N LEU A 287 3.10 0.41 7.53
CA LEU A 287 3.74 1.62 8.05
C LEU A 287 3.61 2.80 7.06
N ASP A 288 3.75 2.55 5.76
CA ASP A 288 3.51 3.55 4.70
C ASP A 288 2.08 4.11 4.78
N LEU A 289 1.08 3.22 4.85
CA LEU A 289 -0.33 3.61 5.00
C LEU A 289 -0.60 4.34 6.31
N PHE A 290 0.02 3.90 7.41
CA PHE A 290 -0.07 4.56 8.70
C PHE A 290 0.47 5.99 8.65
N LEU A 291 1.67 6.19 8.09
CA LEU A 291 2.27 7.52 7.95
C LEU A 291 1.47 8.43 7.00
N TYR A 292 0.93 7.85 5.92
CA TYR A 292 0.07 8.55 4.97
C TYR A 292 -1.15 9.17 5.65
N GLY A 293 -1.90 8.41 6.45
CA GLY A 293 -3.10 8.95 7.07
C GLY A 293 -2.81 9.90 8.25
N LEU A 294 -1.67 9.78 8.94
CA LEU A 294 -1.28 10.75 9.98
C LEU A 294 -1.05 12.15 9.37
N LEU A 295 -0.62 12.22 8.11
CA LEU A 295 -0.50 13.48 7.36
C LEU A 295 -1.87 14.10 7.02
N ASN A 296 -2.96 13.31 6.95
CA ASN A 296 -4.31 13.82 6.67
C ASN A 296 -4.97 14.50 7.88
N GLY A 297 -4.39 14.39 9.09
CA GLY A 297 -5.02 14.85 10.33
C GLY A 297 -4.20 15.82 11.19
N SER A 298 -2.99 16.22 10.77
CA SER A 298 -2.15 17.11 11.59
C SER A 298 -1.17 17.98 10.81
N ASP A 299 -1.00 19.24 11.25
CA ASP A 299 0.10 20.15 10.87
C ASP A 299 1.39 19.89 11.68
N ASP A 300 1.48 18.74 12.36
CA ASP A 300 2.58 18.42 13.27
C ASP A 300 3.66 17.58 12.57
N PHE A 301 4.90 17.66 13.07
CA PHE A 301 6.05 16.96 12.51
C PHE A 301 6.10 15.46 12.86
N TYR A 302 5.03 14.91 13.44
CA TYR A 302 5.01 13.52 13.93
C TYR A 302 5.25 12.48 12.85
N PRO A 303 4.61 12.52 11.66
CA PRO A 303 4.87 11.52 10.63
C PRO A 303 6.34 11.53 10.21
N SER A 304 6.92 12.71 10.03
CA SER A 304 8.34 12.90 9.72
C SER A 304 9.27 12.38 10.82
N LYS A 305 8.92 12.57 12.10
CA LYS A 305 9.69 12.03 13.24
C LYS A 305 9.65 10.50 13.28
N ILE A 306 8.47 9.90 13.11
CA ILE A 306 8.31 8.45 13.09
C ILE A 306 9.13 7.84 11.95
N PHE A 307 8.96 8.37 10.73
CA PHE A 307 9.69 7.89 9.57
C PHE A 307 11.20 8.02 9.74
N PHE A 308 11.68 9.16 10.26
CA PHE A 308 13.11 9.34 10.53
C PHE A 308 13.66 8.31 11.52
N GLU A 309 12.98 8.07 12.65
CA GLU A 309 13.43 7.08 13.63
C GLU A 309 13.36 5.64 13.09
N PHE A 310 12.38 5.32 12.23
CA PHE A 310 12.33 4.04 11.53
C PHE A 310 13.53 3.82 10.63
N ILE A 311 13.77 4.76 9.72
CA ILE A 311 14.83 4.68 8.71
C ILE A 311 16.21 4.68 9.34
N LYS A 312 16.41 5.43 10.43
CA LYS A 312 17.66 5.42 11.20
C LYS A 312 18.06 4.01 11.64
N ASN A 313 17.09 3.17 12.00
CA ASN A 313 17.32 1.78 12.40
C ASN A 313 17.25 0.79 11.21
N ASN A 314 16.80 1.21 10.02
CA ASN A 314 16.50 0.37 8.86
C ASN A 314 17.05 0.99 7.56
N GLN A 315 18.34 1.34 7.54
CA GLN A 315 18.96 2.14 6.46
C GLN A 315 19.07 1.43 5.11
N SER A 316 18.96 0.10 5.09
CA SER A 316 18.99 -0.74 3.88
C SER A 316 17.65 -0.80 3.17
N ILE A 317 16.59 -0.20 3.72
CA ILE A 317 15.24 -0.36 3.18
C ILE A 317 15.06 0.33 1.83
N ASN A 318 14.26 -0.29 0.96
CA ASN A 318 13.87 0.35 -0.28
C ASN A 318 12.81 1.44 -0.01
N ILE A 319 13.14 2.70 -0.31
CA ILE A 319 12.26 3.85 -0.15
C ILE A 319 11.05 3.81 -1.10
N ASP A 320 11.10 3.03 -2.17
CA ASP A 320 9.96 2.84 -3.07
C ASP A 320 8.78 2.13 -2.40
N LEU A 321 9.03 1.41 -1.30
CA LEU A 321 7.97 0.83 -0.47
C LEU A 321 7.16 1.89 0.30
N PHE A 322 7.64 3.14 0.36
CA PHE A 322 6.98 4.28 1.01
C PHE A 322 6.32 5.21 -0.01
N SER A 323 5.76 4.68 -1.10
CA SER A 323 5.23 5.50 -2.18
C SER A 323 4.06 6.39 -1.73
N SER A 324 3.19 5.91 -0.85
CA SER A 324 2.00 6.67 -0.41
C SER A 324 2.40 7.83 0.51
N PHE A 325 3.25 7.55 1.50
CA PHE A 325 3.82 8.55 2.39
C PHE A 325 4.62 9.59 1.62
N SER A 326 5.52 9.15 0.73
CA SER A 326 6.40 10.05 -0.04
C SER A 326 5.60 10.96 -0.97
N HIS A 327 4.55 10.44 -1.60
CA HIS A 327 3.63 11.25 -2.39
C HIS A 327 2.97 12.34 -1.53
N LYS A 328 2.45 11.94 -0.36
CA LYS A 328 1.65 12.81 0.51
C LYS A 328 2.46 13.82 1.28
N ILE A 329 3.63 13.45 1.81
CA ILE A 329 4.48 14.37 2.57
C ILE A 329 4.96 15.52 1.67
N ALA A 330 5.20 15.26 0.38
CA ALA A 330 5.57 16.29 -0.58
C ALA A 330 4.45 17.34 -0.84
N GLU A 331 3.19 17.06 -0.45
CA GLU A 331 2.10 18.05 -0.44
C GLU A 331 2.09 18.92 0.83
N ASN A 332 2.90 18.57 1.83
CA ASN A 332 3.07 19.32 3.08
C ASN A 332 4.52 19.85 3.19
N PRO A 333 4.82 21.03 2.59
CA PRO A 333 6.18 21.55 2.49
C PRO A 333 6.89 21.67 3.84
N LYS A 334 6.17 22.02 4.91
CA LYS A 334 6.72 22.19 6.25
C LYS A 334 7.21 20.85 6.84
N SER A 335 6.37 19.82 6.83
CA SER A 335 6.72 18.49 7.33
C SER A 335 7.78 17.81 6.48
N TYR A 336 7.76 18.05 5.17
CA TYR A 336 8.77 17.55 4.25
C TYR A 336 10.14 18.20 4.49
N SER A 337 10.16 19.53 4.58
CA SER A 337 11.34 20.33 4.93
C SER A 337 11.97 19.91 6.26
N TYR A 338 11.12 19.61 7.27
CA TYR A 338 11.58 19.06 8.55
C TYR A 338 12.29 17.71 8.38
N LEU A 339 11.68 16.77 7.65
CA LEU A 339 12.25 15.45 7.41
C LEU A 339 13.59 15.55 6.67
N LEU A 340 13.63 16.29 5.57
CA LEU A 340 14.84 16.45 4.76
C LEU A 340 15.96 17.11 5.56
N THR A 341 15.66 18.17 6.33
CA THR A 341 16.64 18.82 7.20
C THR A 341 17.20 17.84 8.23
N LYS A 342 16.36 17.02 8.87
CA LYS A 342 16.78 15.95 9.79
C LYS A 342 17.71 14.92 9.12
N LEU A 343 17.40 14.52 7.88
CA LEU A 343 18.21 13.56 7.12
C LEU A 343 19.56 14.14 6.67
N PHE A 344 19.62 15.43 6.31
CA PHE A 344 20.87 16.11 5.96
C PHE A 344 21.74 16.44 7.17
N LEU A 345 21.15 16.69 8.33
CA LEU A 345 21.88 16.90 9.59
C LEU A 345 22.46 15.59 10.15
N SER A 346 21.97 14.44 9.72
CA SER A 346 22.55 13.14 10.09
C SER A 346 24.03 13.05 9.69
N LYS A 347 24.84 12.35 10.49
CA LYS A 347 26.23 12.02 10.13
C LYS A 347 26.33 10.84 9.16
N GLU A 348 25.25 10.09 8.99
CA GLU A 348 25.24 8.86 8.22
C GLU A 348 25.00 9.16 6.73
N TYR A 349 25.80 8.54 5.87
CA TYR A 349 25.70 8.72 4.42
C TYR A 349 24.36 8.22 3.87
N LEU A 350 23.92 7.03 4.31
CA LEU A 350 22.68 6.39 3.85
C LEU A 350 21.45 7.24 4.15
N LEU A 351 21.39 7.91 5.31
CA LEU A 351 20.27 8.78 5.65
C LEU A 351 20.15 9.99 4.70
N SER A 352 21.25 10.57 4.26
CA SER A 352 21.20 11.65 3.28
C SER A 352 20.96 11.17 1.85
N LYS A 353 21.38 9.94 1.52
CA LYS A 353 20.96 9.27 0.28
C LYS A 353 19.44 9.10 0.23
N ILE A 354 18.81 8.76 1.35
CA ILE A 354 17.36 8.61 1.45
C ILE A 354 16.65 9.95 1.21
N ALA A 355 17.20 11.07 1.70
CA ALA A 355 16.67 12.40 1.40
C ALA A 355 16.65 12.69 -0.12
N TYR A 356 17.74 12.34 -0.82
CA TYR A 356 17.80 12.43 -2.28
C TYR A 356 16.75 11.53 -2.95
N GLN A 357 16.61 10.28 -2.49
CA GLN A 357 15.63 9.34 -3.04
C GLN A 357 14.19 9.87 -2.94
N LEU A 358 13.81 10.40 -1.78
CA LEU A 358 12.48 11.01 -1.56
C LEU A 358 12.19 12.15 -2.55
N ILE A 359 13.19 13.01 -2.82
CA ILE A 359 13.06 14.10 -3.78
C ILE A 359 12.97 13.56 -5.21
N SER A 360 13.77 12.55 -5.55
CA SER A 360 13.83 11.98 -6.90
C SER A 360 12.60 11.16 -7.32
N GLN A 361 11.83 10.61 -6.36
CA GLN A 361 10.61 9.84 -6.65
C GLN A 361 9.54 10.68 -7.34
N LYS A 362 9.50 11.99 -7.06
CA LYS A 362 8.63 12.94 -7.75
C LYS A 362 9.49 13.60 -8.83
N ASN A 363 9.20 13.38 -10.10
CA ASN A 363 9.81 14.13 -11.22
C ASN A 363 9.53 15.66 -11.18
N ASN A 364 9.14 16.21 -10.02
CA ASN A 364 8.96 17.63 -9.74
C ASN A 364 10.34 18.28 -9.56
N LYS A 365 10.93 18.73 -10.65
CA LYS A 365 12.23 19.43 -10.67
C LYS A 365 12.27 20.72 -9.82
N ASN A 366 11.11 21.25 -9.42
CA ASN A 366 10.97 22.62 -8.88
C ASN A 366 10.34 22.64 -7.48
N LEU A 367 10.53 21.58 -6.68
CA LEU A 367 9.99 21.53 -5.33
C LEU A 367 10.81 22.47 -4.42
N GLU A 368 10.17 23.48 -3.85
CA GLU A 368 10.79 24.39 -2.88
C GLU A 368 10.77 23.78 -1.48
N ILE A 369 11.92 23.77 -0.80
CA ILE A 369 12.09 23.28 0.58
C ILE A 369 12.78 24.35 1.42
N GLU A 370 12.55 24.31 2.72
CA GLU A 370 13.12 25.26 3.67
C GLU A 370 13.92 24.54 4.77
N TYR A 371 14.88 25.24 5.34
CA TYR A 371 15.57 24.82 6.54
C TYR A 371 14.70 25.12 7.75
N ILE A 372 14.44 24.09 8.56
CA ILE A 372 13.62 24.25 9.76
C ILE A 372 14.47 24.76 10.94
N SER A 373 14.28 26.03 11.28
CA SER A 373 15.02 26.76 12.32
C SER A 373 14.98 26.11 13.70
N GLU A 374 13.93 25.35 14.02
CA GLU A 374 13.80 24.61 15.28
C GLU A 374 14.88 23.53 15.45
N LEU A 375 15.60 23.19 14.36
CA LEU A 375 16.74 22.28 14.34
C LEU A 375 18.11 23.01 14.43
N ASN A 376 18.12 24.33 14.63
CA ASN A 376 19.30 25.23 14.62
C ASN A 376 20.51 24.81 15.47
N GLN A 377 20.32 23.95 16.47
CA GLN A 377 21.42 23.46 17.32
C GLN A 377 22.46 22.61 16.53
N GLN A 378 22.19 22.23 15.28
CA GLN A 378 22.96 21.21 14.54
C GLN A 378 23.85 21.73 13.38
N ASN A 379 24.19 23.04 13.36
CA ASN A 379 25.05 23.69 12.35
C ASN A 379 24.43 23.71 10.93
N PRO A 380 23.68 24.79 10.59
CA PRO A 380 23.00 24.95 9.30
C PRO A 380 23.94 24.85 8.08
N ILE A 381 25.21 25.26 8.21
CA ILE A 381 26.19 25.18 7.12
C ILE A 381 26.54 23.73 6.76
N LYS A 382 26.55 22.83 7.75
CA LYS A 382 26.74 21.40 7.46
C LYS A 382 25.56 20.83 6.69
N ALA A 383 24.33 21.18 7.08
CA ALA A 383 23.14 20.80 6.33
C ALA A 383 23.17 21.36 4.90
N ALA A 384 23.52 22.64 4.73
CA ALA A 384 23.67 23.30 3.44
C ALA A 384 24.62 22.54 2.52
N LYS A 385 25.85 22.27 2.98
CA LYS A 385 26.85 21.52 2.21
C LYS A 385 26.37 20.12 1.87
N LYS A 386 25.80 19.39 2.84
CA LYS A 386 25.32 18.02 2.59
C LYS A 386 24.17 17.99 1.60
N ALA A 387 23.17 18.86 1.77
CA ALA A 387 22.08 19.03 0.82
C ALA A 387 22.63 19.37 -0.57
N PHE A 388 23.62 20.26 -0.65
CA PHE A 388 24.28 20.64 -1.90
C PHE A 388 24.86 19.43 -2.65
N GLY A 389 25.64 18.61 -1.95
CA GLY A 389 26.26 17.42 -2.53
C GLY A 389 25.23 16.45 -3.13
N TRP A 390 24.07 16.31 -2.51
CA TRP A 390 23.01 15.39 -2.94
C TRP A 390 22.06 15.99 -3.99
N LEU A 391 21.72 17.28 -3.87
CA LEU A 391 20.64 17.92 -4.63
C LEU A 391 21.12 18.80 -5.77
N PHE A 392 22.40 18.70 -6.17
CA PHE A 392 22.96 19.53 -7.24
C PHE A 392 22.22 19.43 -8.58
N THR A 393 21.57 18.30 -8.87
CA THR A 393 20.74 18.09 -10.08
C THR A 393 19.30 18.65 -9.94
N HIS A 394 18.97 19.19 -8.77
CA HIS A 394 17.68 19.82 -8.45
C HIS A 394 17.91 21.30 -8.07
N PRO A 395 18.32 22.15 -9.02
CA PRO A 395 18.85 23.49 -8.73
C PRO A 395 17.89 24.39 -7.95
N ILE A 396 16.59 24.34 -8.25
CA ILE A 396 15.57 25.12 -7.52
C ILE A 396 15.42 24.60 -6.09
N THR A 397 15.36 23.28 -5.90
CA THR A 397 15.22 22.68 -4.57
C THR A 397 16.41 23.04 -3.68
N ILE A 398 17.65 22.90 -4.16
CA ILE A 398 18.82 23.29 -3.35
C ILE A 398 18.88 24.81 -3.14
N ALA A 399 18.53 25.63 -4.14
CA ALA A 399 18.53 27.08 -3.98
C ALA A 399 17.51 27.55 -2.94
N SER A 400 16.28 27.05 -2.99
CA SER A 400 15.24 27.36 -1.97
C SER A 400 15.73 27.03 -0.56
N TYR A 401 16.39 25.88 -0.40
CA TYR A 401 16.99 25.47 0.87
C TYR A 401 18.08 26.43 1.34
N LEU A 402 19.05 26.77 0.49
CA LEU A 402 20.14 27.69 0.83
C LEU A 402 19.62 29.11 1.14
N VAL A 403 18.63 29.59 0.39
CA VAL A 403 18.00 30.90 0.63
C VAL A 403 17.31 30.93 2.00
N SER A 404 16.65 29.85 2.40
CA SER A 404 16.07 29.76 3.75
C SER A 404 17.13 29.76 4.86
N ILE A 405 18.31 29.17 4.61
CA ILE A 405 19.44 29.20 5.55
C ILE A 405 20.04 30.61 5.66
N LEU A 406 20.11 31.37 4.55
CA LEU A 406 20.60 32.75 4.58
C LEU A 406 19.82 33.65 5.57
N LYS A 407 18.52 33.39 5.77
CA LYS A 407 17.66 34.13 6.71
C LYS A 407 18.09 34.01 8.18
N ILE A 408 18.70 32.88 8.54
CA ILE A 408 18.82 32.47 9.94
C ILE A 408 20.26 32.42 10.45
N VAL A 409 21.25 32.43 9.56
CA VAL A 409 22.67 32.32 9.94
C VAL A 409 23.33 33.69 10.09
N ASP A 410 24.41 33.75 10.88
CA ASP A 410 25.20 34.95 11.12
C ASP A 410 25.98 35.40 9.87
N GLU A 411 26.42 36.67 9.84
CA GLU A 411 27.10 37.28 8.68
C GLU A 411 28.27 36.44 8.13
N LYS A 412 29.07 35.82 9.01
CA LYS A 412 30.20 34.98 8.58
C LYS A 412 29.72 33.73 7.85
N SER A 413 28.69 33.09 8.37
CA SER A 413 28.06 31.90 7.79
C SER A 413 27.30 32.25 6.50
N GLN A 414 26.71 33.45 6.40
CA GLN A 414 26.05 33.92 5.18
C GLN A 414 27.01 33.95 4.00
N ILE A 415 28.26 34.39 4.19
CA ILE A 415 29.30 34.38 3.15
C ILE A 415 29.55 32.97 2.63
N GLU A 416 29.52 31.94 3.48
CA GLU A 416 29.69 30.54 3.03
C GLU A 416 28.52 30.06 2.18
N VAL A 417 27.29 30.42 2.55
CA VAL A 417 26.08 30.06 1.78
C VAL A 417 26.00 30.82 0.46
N GLU A 418 26.36 32.11 0.45
CA GLU A 418 26.46 32.94 -0.75
C GLU A 418 27.49 32.38 -1.74
N LYS A 419 28.63 31.86 -1.23
CA LYS A 419 29.61 31.16 -2.06
C LYS A 419 29.00 29.93 -2.74
N LEU A 420 28.31 29.06 -2.00
CA LEU A 420 27.66 27.87 -2.56
C LEU A 420 26.59 28.21 -3.61
N LEU A 421 25.79 29.25 -3.36
CA LEU A 421 24.78 29.74 -4.30
C LEU A 421 25.42 30.29 -5.58
N PHE A 422 26.52 31.03 -5.46
CA PHE A 422 27.20 31.60 -6.62
C PHE A 422 27.96 30.53 -7.41
N ASP A 423 28.94 29.90 -6.76
CA ASP A 423 29.87 28.94 -7.35
C ASP A 423 29.91 27.66 -6.49
N PRO A 424 29.36 26.54 -6.99
CA PRO A 424 29.13 26.25 -8.41
C PRO A 424 27.69 26.47 -8.93
N LEU A 425 26.70 26.78 -8.07
CA LEU A 425 25.29 26.59 -8.45
C LEU A 425 24.80 27.54 -9.56
N LEU A 426 24.89 28.85 -9.37
CA LEU A 426 24.48 29.85 -10.38
C LEU A 426 25.35 29.80 -11.64
N ILE A 427 26.62 29.43 -11.52
CA ILE A 427 27.49 29.19 -12.68
C ILE A 427 27.01 27.97 -13.48
N SER A 428 26.54 26.93 -12.80
CA SER A 428 26.09 25.70 -13.46
C SER A 428 24.71 25.83 -14.10
N TYR A 429 23.80 26.60 -13.49
CA TYR A 429 22.40 26.72 -13.92
C TYR A 429 21.94 28.19 -14.07
N PRO A 430 22.63 29.03 -14.85
CA PRO A 430 22.30 30.46 -14.93
C PRO A 430 20.89 30.77 -15.48
N GLY A 431 20.30 29.87 -16.26
CA GLY A 431 19.00 30.06 -16.89
C GLY A 431 17.84 29.86 -15.93
N GLU A 432 17.60 28.61 -15.53
CA GLU A 432 16.48 28.23 -14.65
C GLU A 432 16.61 28.87 -13.27
N LEU A 433 17.81 28.83 -12.68
CA LEU A 433 18.02 29.41 -11.36
C LEU A 433 17.97 30.95 -11.39
N GLY A 434 18.46 31.59 -12.45
CA GLY A 434 18.34 33.04 -12.63
C GLY A 434 16.90 33.52 -12.61
N LYS A 435 16.00 32.80 -13.32
CA LYS A 435 14.55 33.08 -13.31
C LYS A 435 13.93 32.83 -11.93
N TYR A 436 14.37 31.79 -11.23
CA TYR A 436 13.89 31.51 -9.88
C TYR A 436 14.27 32.62 -8.90
N LEU A 437 15.50 33.16 -8.97
CA LEU A 437 15.92 34.28 -8.13
C LEU A 437 15.09 35.54 -8.41
N ASP A 438 14.75 35.82 -9.67
CA ASP A 438 13.87 36.94 -10.02
C ASP A 438 12.51 36.82 -9.31
N LEU A 439 11.91 35.62 -9.31
CA LEU A 439 10.66 35.37 -8.59
C LEU A 439 10.78 35.59 -7.09
N ILE A 440 11.93 35.31 -6.47
CA ILE A 440 12.14 35.58 -5.04
C ILE A 440 12.31 37.08 -4.80
N ILE A 441 13.12 37.76 -5.62
CA ILE A 441 13.38 39.21 -5.50
C ILE A 441 12.06 39.99 -5.65
N GLU A 442 11.19 39.59 -6.59
CA GLU A 442 9.88 40.19 -6.80
C GLU A 442 8.93 40.07 -5.58
N LYS A 443 9.11 39.05 -4.73
CA LYS A 443 8.34 38.89 -3.48
C LYS A 443 8.70 39.94 -2.42
N LYS A 444 9.75 40.76 -2.64
CA LYS A 444 10.16 41.92 -1.82
C LYS A 444 10.39 41.60 -0.33
N ASP A 445 11.02 40.46 -0.04
CA ASP A 445 11.54 40.20 1.31
C ASP A 445 12.79 41.07 1.53
N PRO A 446 12.74 42.13 2.37
CA PRO A 446 13.80 43.14 2.45
C PRO A 446 15.13 42.57 2.96
N GLU A 447 15.13 41.48 3.73
CA GLU A 447 16.35 40.91 4.31
C GLU A 447 17.22 40.18 3.29
N ILE A 448 16.60 39.60 2.25
CA ILE A 448 17.28 38.75 1.27
C ILE A 448 17.33 39.34 -0.13
N SER A 449 16.34 40.14 -0.52
CA SER A 449 16.23 40.62 -1.90
C SER A 449 17.50 41.35 -2.36
N HIS A 450 18.06 42.22 -1.51
CA HIS A 450 19.30 42.94 -1.83
C HIS A 450 20.50 42.00 -2.08
N LYS A 451 20.61 40.91 -1.30
CA LYS A 451 21.70 39.95 -1.45
C LYS A 451 21.55 39.12 -2.71
N LEU A 452 20.33 38.69 -3.02
CA LEU A 452 20.05 37.96 -4.25
C LEU A 452 20.26 38.83 -5.50
N GLU A 453 19.91 40.12 -5.43
CA GLU A 453 20.21 41.09 -6.49
C GLU A 453 21.72 41.20 -6.74
N ILE A 454 22.54 41.28 -5.68
CA ILE A 454 24.01 41.29 -5.80
C ILE A 454 24.51 40.00 -6.45
N LEU A 455 24.06 38.83 -5.98
CA LEU A 455 24.46 37.53 -6.52
C LEU A 455 24.08 37.39 -8.01
N LYS A 456 22.87 37.83 -8.37
CA LYS A 456 22.40 37.81 -9.75
C LYS A 456 23.22 38.75 -10.63
N SER A 457 23.45 39.98 -10.18
CA SER A 457 24.30 40.94 -10.89
C SER A 457 25.72 40.38 -11.11
N LYS A 458 26.28 39.73 -10.10
CA LYS A 458 27.59 39.06 -10.20
C LYS A 458 27.58 37.92 -11.24
N MET A 459 26.52 37.12 -11.29
CA MET A 459 26.36 36.07 -12.30
C MET A 459 26.25 36.66 -13.71
N GLU A 460 25.41 37.69 -13.91
CA GLU A 460 25.25 38.36 -15.20
C GLU A 460 26.58 38.97 -15.70
N GLN A 461 27.32 39.63 -14.80
CA GLN A 461 28.64 40.18 -15.09
C GLN A 461 29.65 39.09 -15.47
N HIS A 462 29.65 37.96 -14.76
CA HIS A 462 30.52 36.82 -15.08
C HIS A 462 30.28 36.33 -16.52
N PHE A 463 29.03 36.06 -16.90
CA PHE A 463 28.71 35.61 -18.26
C PHE A 463 28.85 36.71 -19.33
N LEU A 464 28.72 37.99 -18.96
CA LEU A 464 29.05 39.10 -19.85
C LEU A 464 30.55 39.11 -20.16
N GLN A 465 31.40 38.99 -19.14
CA GLN A 465 32.85 38.94 -19.30
C GLN A 465 33.28 37.72 -20.12
N LEU A 466 32.73 36.53 -19.84
CA LEU A 466 33.01 35.33 -20.63
C LEU A 466 32.66 35.50 -22.12
N ARG A 467 31.54 36.16 -22.44
CA ARG A 467 31.16 36.44 -23.83
C ARG A 467 32.08 37.45 -24.52
N GLN A 468 32.67 38.37 -23.76
CA GLN A 468 33.64 39.35 -24.28
C GLN A 468 35.01 38.72 -24.53
N ILE A 469 35.37 37.69 -23.77
CA ILE A 469 36.61 36.94 -23.94
C ILE A 469 36.35 35.86 -25.02
N HIS A 470 36.64 36.20 -26.28
CA HIS A 470 36.48 35.27 -27.39
C HIS A 470 37.60 34.21 -27.35
N ILE A 471 37.38 33.12 -26.60
CA ILE A 471 38.24 31.93 -26.58
C ILE A 471 37.57 30.86 -27.44
N PRO A 472 38.03 30.63 -28.69
CA PRO A 472 37.46 29.63 -29.60
C PRO A 472 37.36 28.23 -28.98
N GLU A 473 38.28 27.88 -28.07
CA GLU A 473 38.37 26.61 -27.38
C GLU A 473 37.26 26.38 -26.33
N LEU A 474 36.58 27.45 -25.88
CA LEU A 474 35.45 27.36 -24.93
C LEU A 474 34.09 27.24 -25.64
N PHE A 475 34.06 27.37 -26.97
CA PHE A 475 32.86 27.12 -27.77
C PHE A 475 32.97 25.72 -28.36
N ALA A 476 32.05 24.83 -27.99
CA ALA A 476 31.98 23.52 -28.61
C ALA A 476 31.75 23.69 -30.14
N PRO A 477 32.55 23.05 -31.00
CA PRO A 477 32.31 23.06 -32.44
C PRO A 477 30.90 22.56 -32.74
N LEU A 478 30.27 23.09 -33.79
CA LEU A 478 28.90 22.70 -34.18
C LEU A 478 28.75 21.17 -34.34
N SER A 479 29.80 20.49 -34.80
CA SER A 479 29.85 19.04 -34.93
C SER A 479 29.71 18.29 -33.60
N HIS A 480 30.20 18.85 -32.49
CA HIS A 480 30.04 18.25 -31.15
C HIS A 480 28.60 18.41 -30.65
N TYR A 481 27.95 19.55 -30.94
CA TYR A 481 26.52 19.73 -30.67
C TYR A 481 25.66 18.75 -31.47
N GLU A 482 25.97 18.55 -32.76
CA GLU A 482 25.26 17.60 -33.61
C GLU A 482 25.47 16.15 -33.15
N GLN A 483 26.71 15.77 -32.81
CA GLN A 483 26.99 14.45 -32.25
C GLN A 483 26.28 14.23 -30.91
N HIS A 484 26.26 15.23 -30.04
CA HIS A 484 25.57 15.16 -28.76
C HIS A 484 24.06 15.04 -28.95
N ASN A 485 23.45 15.86 -29.81
CA ASN A 485 22.03 15.76 -30.14
C ASN A 485 21.68 14.38 -30.73
N ASN A 486 22.52 13.84 -31.60
CA ASN A 486 22.32 12.51 -32.16
C ASN A 486 22.42 11.41 -31.10
N TYR A 487 23.40 11.50 -30.19
CA TYR A 487 23.52 10.59 -29.06
C TYR A 487 22.31 10.68 -28.12
N MET A 488 21.84 11.88 -27.81
CA MET A 488 20.64 12.09 -26.99
C MET A 488 19.39 11.54 -27.67
N ASN A 489 19.21 11.75 -28.97
CA ASN A 489 18.12 11.16 -29.75
C ASN A 489 18.15 9.61 -29.66
N GLN A 490 19.33 9.00 -29.77
CA GLN A 490 19.48 7.55 -29.61
C GLN A 490 19.15 7.07 -28.19
N GLN A 491 19.49 7.84 -27.15
CA GLN A 491 19.14 7.48 -25.77
C GLN A 491 17.64 7.67 -25.49
N PHE A 492 17.01 8.68 -26.08
CA PHE A 492 15.55 8.83 -26.05
C PHE A 492 14.84 7.68 -26.78
N GLU A 493 15.35 7.25 -27.94
CA GLU A 493 14.83 6.07 -28.66
C GLU A 493 14.95 4.79 -27.81
N LYS A 494 16.08 4.57 -27.14
CA LYS A 494 16.24 3.41 -26.24
C LYS A 494 15.36 3.48 -25.01
N GLY A 495 15.26 4.64 -24.37
CA GLY A 495 14.33 4.85 -23.25
C GLY A 495 12.86 4.67 -23.66
N TYR A 496 12.54 4.93 -24.92
CA TYR A 496 11.23 4.64 -25.53
C TYR A 496 11.00 3.14 -25.76
N GLU A 497 12.01 2.40 -26.23
CA GLU A 497 11.94 0.94 -26.39
C GLU A 497 11.83 0.20 -25.05
N GLU A 498 12.44 0.74 -23.99
CA GLU A 498 12.47 0.16 -22.63
C GLU A 498 11.28 0.59 -21.75
N ALA A 499 10.48 1.58 -22.16
CA ALA A 499 9.33 2.03 -21.39
C ALA A 499 8.26 0.92 -21.28
N PRO A 500 7.71 0.64 -20.09
CA PRO A 500 6.70 -0.40 -19.92
C PRO A 500 5.46 -0.06 -20.75
N LYS A 501 5.01 -1.01 -21.58
CA LYS A 501 3.81 -0.90 -22.42
C LYS A 501 2.56 -0.81 -21.52
N GLY A 502 2.22 0.41 -21.13
CA GLY A 502 0.99 0.74 -20.42
C GLY A 502 -0.13 1.14 -21.38
N ALA A 503 -1.36 1.17 -20.87
CA ALA A 503 -2.57 1.49 -21.64
C ALA A 503 -2.49 2.85 -22.38
N LEU A 504 -1.75 3.83 -21.86
CA LEU A 504 -1.57 5.13 -22.51
C LEU A 504 -0.59 5.07 -23.70
N THR A 505 0.53 4.34 -23.58
CA THR A 505 1.47 4.15 -24.71
C THR A 505 0.84 3.35 -25.86
N GLU A 506 -0.07 2.42 -25.55
CA GLU A 506 -0.83 1.70 -26.57
C GLU A 506 -1.89 2.60 -27.25
N LEU A 507 -2.62 3.42 -26.50
CA LEU A 507 -3.62 4.34 -27.06
C LEU A 507 -3.05 5.33 -28.08
N PHE A 508 -1.79 5.75 -27.94
CA PHE A 508 -1.16 6.65 -28.89
C PHE A 508 -0.44 5.93 -30.04
N PHE A 509 0.01 4.68 -29.88
CA PHE A 509 0.99 4.10 -30.82
C PHE A 509 0.85 2.59 -31.15
N SER A 510 -0.11 1.83 -30.61
CA SER A 510 -0.14 0.36 -30.81
C SER A 510 -0.82 -0.15 -32.09
N ASN A 511 -1.35 0.71 -32.96
CA ASN A 511 -1.87 0.27 -34.26
C ASN A 511 -1.21 1.01 -35.42
N LYS A 512 -0.46 0.27 -36.25
CA LYS A 512 0.12 0.65 -37.55
C LYS A 512 0.01 2.15 -37.87
N VAL A 513 0.91 2.92 -37.25
CA VAL A 513 1.09 4.34 -37.54
C VAL A 513 1.81 4.45 -38.88
N HIS A 514 1.09 4.91 -39.91
CA HIS A 514 1.71 5.26 -41.19
C HIS A 514 2.02 6.76 -41.17
N LEU A 515 3.32 7.09 -41.04
CA LEU A 515 3.81 8.45 -41.28
C LEU A 515 3.68 8.76 -42.77
N LEU A 516 2.91 9.80 -43.09
CA LEU A 516 2.94 10.40 -44.42
C LEU A 516 4.05 11.46 -44.47
N TYR A 517 4.49 11.86 -45.66
CA TYR A 517 5.57 12.83 -45.91
C TYR A 517 5.30 14.28 -45.42
N SER A 518 4.43 14.49 -44.42
CA SER A 518 4.14 15.79 -43.80
C SER A 518 3.72 15.65 -42.32
N ASN A 519 3.36 16.75 -41.65
CA ASN A 519 2.98 16.84 -40.22
C ASN A 519 1.65 16.10 -39.88
N LYS A 520 1.37 14.92 -40.43
CA LYS A 520 0.15 14.14 -40.19
C LYS A 520 0.45 12.67 -39.97
N ILE A 521 -0.24 12.08 -39.01
CA ILE A 521 -0.22 10.65 -38.70
C ILE A 521 -1.61 10.05 -38.93
N ILE A 522 -1.64 8.83 -39.47
CA ILE A 522 -2.86 8.03 -39.59
C ILE A 522 -2.77 6.83 -38.63
N THR A 523 -3.80 6.64 -37.81
CA THR A 523 -4.00 5.45 -36.98
C THR A 523 -5.24 4.69 -37.42
N GLN A 524 -5.21 3.35 -37.34
CA GLN A 524 -6.36 2.49 -37.56
C GLN A 524 -6.68 1.74 -36.28
N TYR A 525 -7.94 1.71 -35.84
CA TYR A 525 -8.33 0.86 -34.70
C TYR A 525 -9.65 0.14 -34.98
N THR A 526 -9.78 -1.07 -34.46
CA THR A 526 -10.97 -1.91 -34.56
C THR A 526 -11.92 -1.63 -33.40
N ARG A 527 -13.16 -1.24 -33.70
CA ARG A 527 -14.23 -1.17 -32.69
C ARG A 527 -14.72 -2.58 -32.34
N SER A 528 -15.44 -2.71 -31.21
CA SER A 528 -16.05 -3.96 -30.72
C SER A 528 -16.96 -4.68 -31.73
N SER A 529 -17.35 -4.01 -32.82
CA SER A 529 -18.09 -4.59 -33.95
C SER A 529 -17.22 -5.22 -35.05
N GLY A 530 -15.89 -5.29 -34.87
CA GLY A 530 -14.95 -5.91 -35.81
C GLY A 530 -14.61 -5.08 -37.06
N LYS A 531 -15.18 -3.87 -37.24
CA LYS A 531 -14.84 -2.95 -38.35
C LYS A 531 -13.70 -2.00 -37.94
N ALA A 532 -12.66 -1.94 -38.78
CA ALA A 532 -11.55 -1.01 -38.62
C ALA A 532 -11.94 0.40 -39.08
N VAL A 533 -11.66 1.42 -38.25
CA VAL A 533 -11.91 2.84 -38.54
C VAL A 533 -10.56 3.58 -38.62
N ARG A 534 -10.40 4.43 -39.64
CA ARG A 534 -9.22 5.27 -39.87
C ARG A 534 -9.41 6.62 -39.17
N SER A 535 -8.40 7.07 -38.42
CA SER A 535 -8.32 8.39 -37.81
C SER A 535 -7.03 9.09 -38.27
N GLU A 536 -7.11 10.40 -38.56
CA GLU A 536 -5.96 11.22 -38.92
C GLU A 536 -5.74 12.30 -37.87
N HIS A 537 -4.48 12.50 -37.47
CA HIS A 537 -4.07 13.48 -36.46
C HIS A 537 -2.95 14.35 -37.00
N GLU A 538 -3.00 15.65 -36.74
CA GLU A 538 -1.89 16.57 -37.02
C GLU A 538 -0.80 16.46 -35.94
N LEU A 539 0.45 16.48 -36.37
CA LEU A 539 1.61 16.43 -35.50
C LEU A 539 1.80 17.80 -34.83
N HIS A 540 1.66 17.83 -33.51
CA HIS A 540 2.03 18.98 -32.70
C HIS A 540 3.48 18.82 -32.23
N SER A 541 4.30 19.84 -32.47
CA SER A 541 5.66 19.91 -31.94
C SER A 541 5.62 20.38 -30.50
N HIS A 542 6.04 19.53 -29.57
CA HIS A 542 6.33 19.92 -28.19
C HIS A 542 7.83 20.11 -28.05
N SER A 543 8.28 21.35 -27.86
CA SER A 543 9.68 21.64 -27.57
C SER A 543 9.92 21.57 -26.06
N PHE A 544 10.86 20.72 -25.64
CA PHE A 544 11.36 20.70 -24.27
C PHE A 544 12.78 21.29 -24.25
N SER A 545 13.02 22.25 -23.37
CA SER A 545 14.36 22.79 -23.12
C SER A 545 14.81 22.35 -21.74
N MET A 546 16.02 21.84 -21.63
CA MET A 546 16.61 21.40 -20.37
C MET A 546 17.98 22.05 -20.22
N GLU A 547 18.25 22.61 -19.05
CA GLU A 547 19.55 23.14 -18.70
C GLU A 547 20.41 22.03 -18.08
N PHE A 548 21.66 21.92 -18.53
CA PHE A 548 22.66 21.01 -17.99
C PHE A 548 23.69 21.81 -17.18
N PRO A 549 24.23 21.25 -16.09
CA PRO A 549 25.23 21.93 -15.27
C PRO A 549 26.50 22.22 -16.07
N GLN A 550 26.77 23.50 -16.34
CA GLN A 550 27.92 23.90 -17.16
C GLN A 550 29.26 23.41 -16.59
N LEU A 551 29.39 23.35 -15.27
CA LEU A 551 30.61 22.88 -14.62
C LEU A 551 30.87 21.37 -14.79
N GLU A 552 29.88 20.56 -15.16
CA GLU A 552 30.15 19.17 -15.59
C GLU A 552 30.94 19.13 -16.91
N THR A 553 30.87 20.19 -17.73
CA THR A 553 31.66 20.31 -18.96
C THR A 553 32.98 21.05 -18.71
N LEU A 554 32.93 22.14 -17.95
CA LEU A 554 34.08 23.03 -17.76
C LEU A 554 35.09 22.51 -16.73
N ASP A 555 34.61 21.93 -15.63
CA ASP A 555 35.46 21.41 -14.54
C ASP A 555 34.82 20.20 -13.83
N PRO A 556 34.64 19.08 -14.55
CA PRO A 556 33.98 17.90 -14.00
C PRO A 556 34.71 17.30 -12.79
N ILE A 557 36.05 17.42 -12.74
CA ILE A 557 36.84 16.77 -11.69
C ILE A 557 36.63 17.49 -10.35
N ASN A 558 36.79 18.82 -10.32
CA ASN A 558 36.63 19.56 -9.08
C ASN A 558 35.17 19.58 -8.63
N LEU A 559 34.23 19.69 -9.57
CA LEU A 559 32.80 19.58 -9.25
C LEU A 559 32.49 18.24 -8.59
N ASN A 560 32.89 17.12 -9.20
CA ASN A 560 32.63 15.79 -8.64
C ASN A 560 33.31 15.58 -7.29
N TYR A 561 34.56 16.03 -7.13
CA TYR A 561 35.27 15.96 -5.85
C TYR A 561 34.55 16.75 -4.76
N MET A 562 34.12 17.98 -5.04
CA MET A 562 33.40 18.82 -4.10
C MET A 562 32.04 18.22 -3.73
N LEU A 563 31.26 17.73 -4.71
CA LEU A 563 29.99 17.06 -4.45
C LEU A 563 30.19 15.80 -3.58
N TYR A 564 31.24 15.02 -3.83
CA TYR A 564 31.58 13.85 -3.02
C TYR A 564 31.96 14.23 -1.58
N ALA A 565 32.83 15.22 -1.40
CA ALA A 565 33.24 15.73 -0.09
C ALA A 565 32.03 16.20 0.73
N PHE A 566 31.15 16.98 0.09
CA PHE A 566 29.90 17.44 0.68
C PHE A 566 28.94 16.31 1.08
N ARG A 567 28.79 15.27 0.26
CA ARG A 567 27.96 14.09 0.60
C ARG A 567 28.45 13.37 1.85
N ASN A 568 29.77 13.28 2.04
CA ASN A 568 30.40 12.58 3.16
C ASN A 568 30.53 13.43 4.43
N GLY A 569 30.29 14.75 4.34
CA GLY A 569 30.47 15.66 5.47
C GLY A 569 31.93 15.87 5.86
N GLU A 570 32.87 15.44 5.02
CA GLU A 570 34.29 15.72 5.15
C GLU A 570 34.63 16.92 4.27
N VAL A 571 35.15 17.97 4.89
CA VAL A 571 35.92 19.00 4.18
C VAL A 571 37.18 19.16 5.00
N LYS A 572 38.31 18.69 4.45
CA LYS A 572 39.63 19.13 4.90
C LYS A 572 39.92 20.49 4.30
#